data_AF-A0A1J6XU21-F1
#
_entry.id   AF-A0A1J6XU21-F1
#
_cell.length_a   1.000
_cell.length_b   1.000
_cell.length_c   1.000
_cell.angle_alpha   90.00
_cell.angle_beta   90.00
_cell.angle_gamma   90.00
#
_symmetry.space_group_name_H-M   'P 1'
#
loop_
_entity.id
_entity.type
_entity.pdbx_description
1 polymer ?
#
loop_
_entity_poly.entity_id
_entity_poly.type
_entity_poly.pdbx_seq_one_letter_code
_entity_poly.pdbx_strand_id
1 'polypeptide(L)'
;MTATPTLLAADVSVVSVDDIALAAYASPALTTVRQPFEEMGRAAAQRLISHIEGTDAGDEPACIRSSSSAHPPRLRRPPRADRAGWARMAASPPMTRPFGTTRAR
;
A
#
# COMPACT_ATOMS: atom_id res chain seq x y z
N MET A 1 22.04 14.74 -15.19
CA MET A 1 21.53 14.11 -13.96
C MET A 1 20.79 12.86 -14.36
N THR A 2 21.44 11.71 -14.34
CA THR A 2 20.82 10.43 -14.72
C THR A 2 20.31 9.78 -13.44
N ALA A 3 18.99 9.76 -13.27
CA ALA A 3 18.37 9.07 -12.14
C ALA A 3 18.69 7.57 -12.24
N THR A 4 19.38 7.03 -11.24
CA THR A 4 19.65 5.59 -11.15
C THR A 4 18.32 4.84 -11.03
N PRO A 5 18.03 3.85 -11.90
CA PRO A 5 16.80 3.08 -11.77
C PRO A 5 16.83 2.28 -10.47
N THR A 6 15.90 2.56 -9.56
CA THR A 6 15.77 1.82 -8.30
C THR A 6 15.22 0.43 -8.60
N LEU A 7 16.08 -0.59 -8.54
CA LEU A 7 15.74 -1.99 -8.86
C LEU A 7 14.79 -2.68 -7.85
N LEU A 8 14.33 -2.00 -6.80
CA LEU A 8 13.46 -2.56 -5.75
C LEU A 8 12.12 -3.13 -6.29
N ALA A 9 11.64 -2.65 -7.43
CA ALA A 9 10.34 -3.07 -7.98
C ALA A 9 10.33 -4.47 -8.62
N ALA A 10 11.48 -5.07 -8.94
CA ALA A 10 11.51 -6.37 -9.63
C ALA A 10 11.19 -7.55 -8.69
N ASP A 11 11.54 -7.43 -7.41
CA ASP A 11 11.41 -8.52 -6.43
C ASP A 11 10.26 -8.31 -5.42
N VAL A 12 9.63 -7.13 -5.45
CA VAL A 12 8.57 -6.72 -4.52
C VAL A 12 7.30 -6.39 -5.31
N SER A 13 6.17 -6.98 -4.90
CA SER A 13 4.85 -6.61 -5.41
C SER A 13 4.22 -5.56 -4.50
N VAL A 14 3.61 -4.53 -5.11
CA VAL A 14 2.91 -3.44 -4.42
C VAL A 14 1.43 -3.49 -4.79
N VAL A 15 0.54 -3.35 -3.81
CA VAL A 15 -0.92 -3.37 -3.97
C VAL A 15 -1.50 -2.13 -3.28
N SER A 16 -2.34 -1.36 -3.99
CA SER A 16 -3.10 -0.25 -3.43
C SER A 16 -4.35 -0.75 -2.69
N VAL A 17 -4.82 0.06 -1.74
CA VAL A 17 -6.04 -0.19 -0.99
C VAL A 17 -6.94 1.01 -1.21
N ASP A 18 -7.91 0.91 -2.14
CA ASP A 18 -8.94 1.91 -2.44
C ASP A 18 -9.56 1.75 -3.84
N ASP A 19 -8.78 1.32 -4.83
CA ASP A 19 -9.16 1.32 -6.26
C ASP A 19 -9.49 2.72 -6.79
N ILE A 20 -8.67 3.72 -6.42
CA ILE A 20 -8.79 5.06 -6.97
C ILE A 20 -8.38 5.12 -8.45
N ALA A 21 -9.00 6.04 -9.20
CA ALA A 21 -8.71 6.24 -10.62
C ALA A 21 -7.23 6.49 -10.92
N LEU A 22 -6.51 7.15 -10.01
CA LEU A 22 -5.08 7.47 -10.17
C LEU A 22 -4.18 6.22 -10.20
N ALA A 23 -4.62 5.10 -9.60
CA ALA A 23 -3.86 3.86 -9.54
C ALA A 23 -3.53 3.29 -10.93
N ALA A 24 -4.41 3.53 -11.92
CA ALA A 24 -4.21 3.14 -13.31
C ALA A 24 -3.13 3.96 -14.04
N TYR A 25 -2.82 5.16 -13.54
CA TYR A 25 -1.85 6.08 -14.14
C TYR A 25 -0.45 5.99 -13.50
N ALA A 26 -0.30 5.18 -12.44
CA ALA A 26 1.02 4.85 -11.90
C ALA A 26 1.85 4.07 -12.95
N SER A 27 3.17 4.18 -12.87
CA SER A 27 4.09 3.42 -13.74
C SER A 27 5.04 2.58 -12.88
N PRO A 28 4.85 1.25 -12.81
CA PRO A 28 3.76 0.46 -13.43
C PRO A 28 2.39 0.69 -12.78
N ALA A 29 1.31 0.38 -13.49
CA ALA A 29 -0.05 0.44 -12.95
C ALA A 29 -0.19 -0.46 -11.71
N LEU A 30 -0.89 0.02 -10.69
CA LEU A 30 -1.00 -0.69 -9.41
C LEU A 30 -2.10 -1.75 -9.45
N THR A 31 -1.80 -2.92 -8.90
CA THR A 31 -2.85 -3.85 -8.45
C THR A 31 -3.57 -3.21 -7.26
N THR A 32 -4.89 -3.38 -7.16
CA THR A 32 -5.66 -2.71 -6.10
C THR A 32 -6.79 -3.57 -5.54
N VAL A 33 -7.17 -3.27 -4.30
CA VAL A 33 -8.35 -3.80 -3.62
C VAL A 33 -9.32 -2.65 -3.40
N ARG A 34 -10.53 -2.77 -3.93
CA ARG A 34 -11.60 -1.77 -3.78
C ARG A 34 -12.18 -1.85 -2.38
N GLN A 35 -12.08 -0.75 -1.64
CA GLN A 35 -12.74 -0.64 -0.35
C GLN A 35 -14.24 -0.39 -0.55
N PRO A 36 -15.12 -1.15 0.11
CA PRO A 36 -16.57 -0.95 0.07
C PRO A 36 -16.95 0.23 0.98
N PHE A 37 -16.52 1.44 0.62
CA PHE A 37 -16.62 2.64 1.46
C PHE A 37 -18.06 2.95 1.92
N GLU A 38 -19.05 2.72 1.06
CA GLU A 38 -20.45 2.96 1.41
C GLU A 38 -20.92 2.02 2.53
N GLU A 39 -20.64 0.72 2.40
CA GLU A 39 -21.02 -0.28 3.40
C GLU A 39 -20.24 -0.07 4.71
N MET A 40 -18.94 0.25 4.61
CA MET A 40 -18.11 0.60 5.76
C MET A 40 -18.63 1.83 6.49
N GLY A 41 -18.96 2.90 5.75
CA GLY A 41 -19.49 4.13 6.33
C GLY A 41 -20.85 3.92 6.97
N ARG A 42 -21.73 3.11 6.34
CA ARG A 42 -23.04 2.75 6.89
C ARG A 42 -22.90 1.97 8.20
N ALA A 43 -22.06 0.93 8.22
CA ALA A 43 -21.81 0.14 9.42
C ALA A 43 -21.22 0.99 10.56
N ALA A 44 -20.26 1.88 10.24
CA ALA A 44 -19.66 2.78 11.21
C ALA A 44 -20.69 3.77 11.79
N ALA A 45 -21.52 4.38 10.93
CA ALA A 45 -22.55 5.33 11.37
C ALA A 45 -23.62 4.63 12.24
N GLN A 46 -24.08 3.45 11.83
CA GLN A 46 -25.05 2.66 12.61
C GLN A 46 -24.52 2.34 13.99
N ARG A 47 -23.25 1.91 14.08
CA ARG A 47 -22.64 1.58 15.36
C ARG A 47 -22.46 2.80 16.26
N LEU A 48 -22.06 3.94 15.68
CA LEU A 48 -21.98 5.21 16.43
C LEU A 48 -23.35 5.59 17.01
N ILE A 49 -24.43 5.45 16.23
CA ILE A 49 -25.79 5.71 16.71
C ILE A 49 -26.17 4.75 17.83
N SER A 50 -25.96 3.45 17.66
CA SER A 50 -26.25 2.45 18.70
C SER A 50 -25.46 2.69 19.99
N HIS A 51 -24.21 3.13 19.87
CA HIS A 51 -23.38 3.51 21.01
C HIS A 51 -23.94 4.76 21.73
N ILE A 52 -24.42 5.76 20.99
CA ILE A 52 -25.07 6.95 21.56
C ILE A 52 -26.39 6.57 22.25
N GLU A 53 -27.15 5.64 21.69
CA GLU A 53 -28.44 5.17 22.22
C GLU A 53 -28.30 4.14 23.35
N GLY A 54 -27.08 3.65 23.62
CA GLY A 54 -26.82 2.61 24.62
C GLY A 54 -27.33 1.22 24.21
N THR A 55 -27.54 0.99 22.93
CA THR A 55 -28.04 -0.28 22.36
C THR A 55 -26.93 -1.13 21.72
N ASP A 56 -25.67 -0.73 21.87
CA ASP A 56 -24.54 -1.41 21.25
C ASP A 56 -24.31 -2.82 21.84
N ALA A 57 -24.12 -3.81 20.95
CA ALA A 57 -24.07 -5.23 21.30
C ALA A 57 -22.64 -5.78 21.46
N GLY A 58 -21.60 -4.97 21.28
CA GLY A 58 -20.22 -5.34 21.57
C GLY A 58 -19.19 -4.76 20.59
N ASP A 59 -17.91 -4.94 20.91
CA ASP A 59 -16.79 -4.23 20.26
C ASP A 59 -16.19 -4.95 19.03
N GLU A 60 -16.88 -5.95 18.48
CA GLU A 60 -16.36 -6.70 17.32
C GLU A 60 -16.49 -5.92 16.01
N PRO A 61 -15.42 -5.76 15.22
CA PRO A 61 -15.46 -5.04 13.95
C PRO A 61 -16.27 -5.80 12.89
N ALA A 62 -17.08 -5.07 12.13
CA ALA A 62 -17.83 -5.64 11.01
C ALA A 62 -16.88 -6.05 9.87
N CYS A 63 -16.88 -7.34 9.49
CA CYS A 63 -16.14 -7.82 8.33
C CYS A 63 -16.93 -7.52 7.05
N ILE A 64 -16.43 -6.61 6.23
CA ILE A 64 -17.08 -6.20 4.98
C ILE A 64 -16.25 -6.70 3.79
N ARG A 65 -16.92 -7.31 2.81
CA ARG A 65 -16.27 -7.95 1.66
C ARG A 65 -15.77 -6.90 0.66
N SER A 66 -14.47 -6.96 0.34
CA SER A 66 -13.87 -6.17 -0.74
C SER A 66 -13.76 -6.97 -2.05
N SER A 67 -13.58 -6.25 -3.17
CA SER A 67 -13.23 -6.82 -4.48
C SER A 67 -11.83 -6.37 -4.89
N SER A 68 -11.17 -7.09 -5.80
CA SER A 68 -9.84 -6.74 -6.29
C SER A 68 -9.83 -6.53 -7.80
N SER A 69 -8.98 -5.60 -8.24
CA SER A 69 -8.70 -5.34 -9.65
C SER A 69 -7.23 -5.63 -9.90
N ALA A 70 -6.97 -6.64 -10.72
CA ALA A 70 -5.65 -6.93 -11.22
C ALA A 70 -5.45 -6.13 -12.51
N HIS A 71 -4.88 -4.93 -12.39
CA HIS A 71 -4.21 -4.31 -13.55
C HIS A 71 -2.93 -5.10 -13.77
N PRO A 72 -2.82 -5.95 -14.81
CA PRO A 72 -1.75 -6.92 -14.88
C PRO A 72 -0.41 -6.20 -15.03
N PRO A 73 0.47 -6.19 -14.01
CA PRO A 73 1.84 -5.84 -14.29
C PRO A 73 2.45 -7.08 -14.94
N ARG A 74 3.14 -6.94 -16.08
CA ARG A 74 3.95 -8.03 -16.64
C ARG A 74 5.19 -8.23 -15.74
N LEU A 75 4.98 -8.76 -14.54
CA LEU A 75 6.06 -9.17 -13.65
C LEU A 75 6.57 -10.52 -14.13
N ARG A 76 7.82 -10.56 -14.64
CA ARG A 76 8.59 -11.81 -14.64
C ARG A 76 8.62 -12.30 -13.19
N ARG A 77 8.17 -13.53 -12.91
CA ARG A 77 8.23 -14.08 -11.55
C ARG A 77 9.71 -14.14 -11.11
N PRO A 78 10.12 -13.42 -10.05
CA PRO A 78 11.46 -13.62 -9.50
C PRO A 78 11.53 -14.97 -8.77
N PRO A 79 12.72 -15.57 -8.64
CA PRO A 79 12.92 -16.71 -7.76
C PRO A 79 12.54 -16.31 -6.32
N ARG A 80 11.82 -17.17 -5.59
CA ARG A 80 11.36 -16.88 -4.22
C ARG A 80 12.56 -16.49 -3.33
N ALA A 81 12.60 -15.25 -2.85
CA ALA A 81 13.53 -14.83 -1.81
C ALA A 81 13.16 -15.53 -0.48
N ASP A 82 14.13 -16.19 0.15
CA ASP A 82 13.96 -16.79 1.47
C ASP A 82 13.91 -15.73 2.59
N ARG A 83 13.42 -16.09 3.79
CA ARG A 83 13.33 -15.16 4.94
C ARG A 83 14.67 -14.47 5.27
N ALA A 84 15.80 -15.12 4.98
CA ALA A 84 17.13 -14.58 5.23
C ALA A 84 17.50 -13.44 4.24
N GLY A 85 16.98 -13.48 3.01
CA GLY A 85 17.14 -12.42 2.02
C GLY A 85 16.51 -11.09 2.45
N TRP A 86 15.31 -11.14 3.03
CA TRP A 86 14.58 -9.95 3.51
C TRP A 86 15.30 -9.26 4.67
N ALA A 87 15.83 -10.04 5.62
CA ALA A 87 16.55 -9.51 6.79
C ALA A 87 17.85 -8.80 6.40
N ARG A 88 18.60 -9.30 5.41
CA ARG A 88 19.84 -8.66 4.92
C ARG A 88 19.57 -7.33 4.22
N MET A 89 18.46 -7.25 3.49
CA MET A 89 18.08 -6.05 2.74
C MET A 89 17.59 -4.92 3.66
N ALA A 90 16.81 -5.27 4.70
CA ALA A 90 16.37 -4.32 5.73
C ALA A 90 17.51 -3.82 6.64
N ALA A 91 18.60 -4.59 6.77
CA ALA A 91 19.77 -4.24 7.58
C ALA A 91 20.82 -3.39 6.84
N SER A 92 20.59 -3.02 5.57
CA SER A 92 21.51 -2.14 4.84
C SER A 92 21.37 -0.70 5.36
N PRO A 93 22.47 -0.02 5.75
CA PRO A 93 22.40 1.33 6.29
C PRO A 93 21.84 2.30 5.23
N PRO A 94 21.03 3.30 5.62
CA PRO A 94 20.58 4.31 4.67
C PRO A 94 21.81 5.01 4.08
N MET A 95 21.91 4.99 2.76
CA MET A 95 23.04 5.57 2.03
C MET A 95 22.96 7.09 2.10
N THR A 96 23.41 7.68 3.20
CA THR A 96 23.53 9.12 3.41
C THR A 96 24.62 9.66 2.50
N ARG A 97 24.23 10.34 1.41
CA ARG A 97 25.14 11.21 0.67
C ARG A 97 25.11 12.61 1.31
N PRO A 98 26.27 13.25 1.53
CA PRO A 98 26.28 14.61 2.07
C PRO A 98 25.70 15.57 1.03
N PHE A 99 24.68 16.33 1.43
CA PHE A 99 24.18 17.47 0.66
C PHE A 99 25.32 18.48 0.48
N GLY A 100 25.72 18.72 -0.78
CA GLY A 100 26.74 19.70 -1.11
C GLY A 100 26.24 21.12 -0.82
N THR A 101 26.98 21.86 0.00
CA THR A 101 26.77 23.29 0.22
C THR A 101 27.17 24.05 -1.05
N THR A 102 26.20 24.60 -1.78
CA THR A 102 26.48 25.58 -2.84
C THR A 102 26.99 26.86 -2.19
N ARG A 103 28.26 27.19 -2.40
CA ARG A 103 28.83 28.50 -2.05
C ARG A 103 28.41 29.49 -3.13
N ALA A 104 27.47 30.37 -2.81
CA ALA A 104 27.15 31.54 -3.64
C ALA A 104 28.38 32.46 -3.70
N ARG A 105 28.67 32.95 -4.90
CA ARG A 105 29.75 33.88 -5.20
C ARG A 105 29.16 35.24 -5.56
#